data_AF-A0A093LIT5-F1
#
_entry.id   AF-A0A093LIT5-F1
#
_cell.length_a   1.000
_cell.length_b   1.000
_cell.length_c   1.000
_cell.angle_alpha   90.00
_cell.angle_beta   90.00
_cell.angle_gamma   90.00
#
_symmetry.space_group_name_H-M   'P 1'
#
loop_
_entity.id
_entity.type
_entity.pdbx_description
1 polymer ?
#
loop_
_entity_poly.entity_id
_entity_poly.type
_entity_poly.pdbx_seq_one_letter_code
_entity_poly.pdbx_strand_id
1 'polypeptide(L)'
;VAMEVVQEAAGGPQLLHLGAGVTALLLTVVAVCSLPSLMDYWRRWWVMKPIPGISPCYPVLGNAPLLEREGEVFFKQLQSYVEEFRSWPLFKLWMGPLPVVILYHPDSVEVILSSSKHIEKSYLYKFLQPWLGTGLLTSTGDKWRSRRKMITPTFHFAILTDFLEVMNEQGGILLEKLEKHVDKEPFDVFLDITLCALDIICETAMGKNVGAQENKDSEYVRAIYRMSDLIQQRQKSPWLWSDLVYMLFKEGREHEKNLKILHNFTDTIIAEKVAELENTKQTKCDTDGNCEESGSKKRKAFLDMLLSATDDEGNKLSYRDIREEVDTFMFEVPKEPVSLFGWV
;
A
#
# COMPACT_ATOMS: atom_id res chain seq x y z
N VAL A 1 40.18 1.85 60.14
CA VAL A 1 39.11 1.28 59.28
C VAL A 1 38.15 2.33 58.72
N ALA A 2 38.02 3.54 59.28
CA ALA A 2 37.11 4.58 58.74
C ALA A 2 37.78 5.69 57.89
N MET A 3 39.07 5.56 57.52
CA MET A 3 39.78 6.55 56.69
C MET A 3 40.30 6.01 55.35
N GLU A 4 40.11 4.74 55.03
CA GLU A 4 40.50 4.16 53.73
C GLU A 4 39.32 4.02 52.75
N VAL A 5 38.08 4.23 53.19
CA VAL A 5 36.88 4.09 52.33
C VAL A 5 36.48 5.41 51.64
N VAL A 6 37.10 6.54 52.02
CA VAL A 6 36.80 7.85 51.41
C VAL A 6 37.69 8.17 50.20
N GLN A 7 38.73 7.36 49.94
CA GLN A 7 39.66 7.61 48.83
C GLN A 7 39.24 6.96 47.50
N GLU A 8 38.17 6.15 47.50
CA GLU A 8 37.56 5.59 46.26
C GLU A 8 36.52 6.52 45.61
N ALA A 9 36.18 7.65 46.22
CA ALA A 9 35.24 8.63 45.65
C ALA A 9 35.90 9.68 44.73
N ALA A 10 37.20 9.53 44.42
CA ALA A 10 37.96 10.47 43.58
C ALA A 10 37.96 10.10 42.06
N GLY A 11 37.06 9.21 41.62
CA GLY A 11 36.84 8.92 40.19
C GLY A 11 35.94 9.93 39.45
N GLY A 12 35.43 10.95 40.13
CA GLY A 12 34.44 11.90 39.61
C GLY A 12 34.87 12.78 38.41
N PRO A 13 36.07 13.40 38.40
CA PRO A 13 36.41 14.35 37.34
C PRO A 13 36.84 13.68 36.02
N GLN A 14 37.49 12.50 36.07
CA GLN A 14 37.90 11.78 34.86
C GLN A 14 36.71 11.17 34.10
N LEU A 15 35.72 10.63 34.81
CA LEU A 15 34.48 10.13 34.21
C LEU A 15 33.66 11.24 33.53
N LEU A 16 33.63 12.44 34.11
CA LEU A 16 32.94 13.60 33.52
C LEU A 16 33.64 14.10 32.24
N HIS A 17 34.98 14.14 32.21
CA HIS A 17 35.73 14.51 31.01
C HIS A 17 35.63 13.46 29.89
N LEU A 18 35.61 12.17 30.25
CA LEU A 18 35.32 11.08 29.31
C LEU A 18 33.90 11.17 28.76
N GLY A 19 32.90 11.43 29.61
CA GLY A 19 31.51 11.65 29.18
C GLY A 19 31.35 12.86 28.27
N ALA A 20 32.04 13.97 28.55
CA ALA A 20 32.08 15.15 27.69
C ALA A 20 32.75 14.87 26.34
N GLY A 21 33.84 14.08 26.32
CA GLY A 21 34.49 13.66 25.08
C GLY A 21 33.60 12.75 24.23
N VAL A 22 32.92 11.78 24.84
CA VAL A 22 32.00 10.86 24.15
C VAL A 22 30.79 11.60 23.60
N THR A 23 30.19 12.52 24.36
CA THR A 23 29.06 13.34 23.89
C THR A 23 29.48 14.28 22.77
N ALA A 24 30.65 14.92 22.84
CA ALA A 24 31.17 15.74 21.76
C ALA A 24 31.43 14.90 20.50
N LEU A 25 31.98 13.70 20.63
CA LEU A 25 32.22 12.79 19.50
C LEU A 25 30.90 12.27 18.88
N LEU A 26 29.88 11.98 19.70
CA LEU A 26 28.54 11.64 19.21
C LEU A 26 27.91 12.81 18.45
N LEU A 27 28.02 14.04 18.98
CA LEU A 27 27.49 15.24 18.33
C LEU A 27 28.22 15.55 17.01
N THR A 28 29.54 15.40 16.94
CA THR A 28 30.28 15.59 15.70
C THR A 28 29.95 14.53 14.66
N VAL A 29 29.81 13.27 15.06
CA VAL A 29 29.35 12.19 14.16
C VAL A 29 27.94 12.50 13.64
N VAL A 30 27.00 12.90 14.50
CA VAL A 30 25.65 13.29 14.07
C VAL A 30 25.69 14.50 13.14
N ALA A 31 26.53 15.50 13.40
CA ALA A 31 26.69 16.67 12.53
C ALA A 31 27.25 16.26 11.15
N VAL A 32 28.32 15.45 11.12
CA VAL A 32 28.93 14.96 9.87
C VAL A 32 27.96 14.09 9.08
N CYS A 33 27.19 13.21 9.74
CA CYS A 33 26.19 12.37 9.09
C CYS A 33 24.98 13.17 8.58
N SER A 34 24.62 14.28 9.23
CA SER A 34 23.49 15.12 8.80
C SER A 34 23.85 16.12 7.70
N LEU A 35 25.14 16.47 7.54
CA LEU A 35 25.61 17.41 6.51
C LEU A 35 25.18 17.03 5.07
N PRO A 36 25.36 15.79 4.58
CA PRO A 36 24.90 15.41 3.23
C PRO A 36 23.39 15.57 3.06
N SER A 37 22.60 15.18 4.06
CA SER A 37 21.14 15.30 4.03
C SER A 37 20.68 16.77 4.00
N LEU A 38 21.37 17.63 4.75
CA LEU A 38 21.15 19.08 4.72
C LEU A 38 21.53 19.65 3.35
N MET A 39 22.68 19.28 2.79
CA MET A 39 23.11 19.73 1.47
C MET A 39 22.12 19.31 0.38
N ASP A 40 21.60 18.08 0.43
CA ASP A 40 20.57 17.61 -0.50
C ASP A 40 19.25 18.36 -0.36
N TYR A 41 18.83 18.63 0.88
CA TYR A 41 17.65 19.45 1.16
C TYR A 41 17.82 20.87 0.59
N TRP A 42 18.96 21.51 0.84
CA TRP A 42 19.30 22.83 0.31
C TRP A 42 19.35 22.84 -1.23
N ARG A 43 19.92 21.80 -1.85
CA ARG A 43 19.94 21.64 -3.31
C ARG A 43 18.52 21.55 -3.85
N ARG A 44 17.67 20.69 -3.28
CA ARG A 44 16.26 20.54 -3.69
C ARG A 44 15.51 21.85 -3.54
N TRP A 45 15.74 22.57 -2.44
CA TRP A 45 15.11 23.88 -2.21
C TRP A 45 15.44 24.89 -3.31
N TRP A 46 16.71 24.95 -3.71
CA TRP A 46 17.17 25.82 -4.80
C TRP A 46 16.58 25.42 -6.15
N VAL A 47 16.61 24.13 -6.50
CA VAL A 47 16.03 23.62 -7.75
C VAL A 47 14.53 23.91 -7.83
N MET A 48 13.83 23.80 -6.71
CA MET A 48 12.38 24.01 -6.64
C MET A 48 12.01 25.50 -6.61
N LYS A 49 12.93 26.43 -6.33
CA LYS A 49 12.66 27.87 -6.16
C LYS A 49 11.81 28.50 -7.29
N PRO A 50 12.01 28.20 -8.59
CA PRO A 50 11.24 28.80 -9.67
C PRO A 50 9.77 28.36 -9.74
N ILE A 51 9.45 27.20 -9.15
CA ILE A 51 8.09 26.63 -9.18
C ILE A 51 7.22 27.34 -8.12
N PRO A 52 6.01 27.83 -8.48
CA PRO A 52 5.08 28.41 -7.51
C PRO A 52 4.68 27.35 -6.48
N GLY A 53 4.45 27.76 -5.24
CA GLY A 53 4.07 26.83 -4.18
C GLY A 53 3.19 27.44 -3.12
N ILE A 54 2.61 26.56 -2.32
CA ILE A 54 1.64 26.93 -1.28
C ILE A 54 2.32 27.71 -0.16
N SER A 55 1.67 28.79 0.28
CA SER A 55 2.10 29.62 1.41
C SER A 55 1.09 29.53 2.56
N PRO A 56 1.53 29.48 3.83
CA PRO A 56 2.90 29.48 4.32
C PRO A 56 3.60 28.11 4.19
N CYS A 57 4.93 28.12 4.05
CA CYS A 57 5.76 26.92 4.13
C CYS A 57 6.60 26.95 5.41
N TYR A 58 6.27 26.08 6.37
CA TYR A 58 6.94 26.04 7.67
C TYR A 58 8.32 25.36 7.57
N PRO A 59 9.34 25.83 8.33
CA PRO A 59 10.62 25.14 8.40
C PRO A 59 10.44 23.69 8.87
N VAL A 60 11.17 22.75 8.25
CA VAL A 60 11.17 21.30 8.55
C VAL A 60 9.87 20.56 8.24
N LEU A 61 8.69 21.12 8.53
CA LEU A 61 7.38 20.49 8.31
C LEU A 61 6.79 20.80 6.92
N GLY A 62 7.25 21.87 6.27
CA GLY A 62 6.75 22.29 4.98
C GLY A 62 5.30 22.77 5.07
N ASN A 63 4.46 22.31 4.14
CA ASN A 63 3.03 22.58 4.09
C ASN A 63 2.20 21.51 4.82
N ALA A 64 2.82 20.48 5.41
CA ALA A 64 2.10 19.37 6.04
C ALA A 64 1.05 19.79 7.09
N PRO A 65 1.29 20.80 7.97
CA PRO A 65 0.28 21.26 8.93
C PRO A 65 -0.96 21.90 8.29
N LEU A 66 -0.87 22.34 7.03
CA LEU A 66 -1.98 22.92 6.28
C LEU A 66 -2.86 21.85 5.64
N LEU A 67 -2.36 20.61 5.52
CA LEU A 67 -3.06 19.57 4.80
C LEU A 67 -4.15 18.95 5.66
N GLU A 68 -5.33 18.83 5.07
CA GLU A 68 -6.47 18.25 5.74
C GLU A 68 -6.26 16.75 6.00
N ARG A 69 -6.72 16.29 7.17
CA ARG A 69 -6.54 14.89 7.59
C ARG A 69 -7.51 13.95 6.91
N GLU A 70 -8.75 14.38 6.77
CA GLU A 70 -9.82 13.61 6.13
C GLU A 70 -9.64 13.59 4.61
N GLY A 71 -9.87 12.44 3.98
CA GLY A 71 -9.60 12.23 2.55
C GLY A 71 -10.44 13.13 1.64
N GLU A 72 -11.74 13.24 1.92
CA GLU A 72 -12.66 14.05 1.10
C GLU A 72 -12.33 15.54 1.19
N VAL A 73 -12.13 16.05 2.40
CA VAL A 73 -11.79 17.47 2.62
C VAL A 73 -10.43 17.78 2.00
N PHE A 74 -9.47 16.86 2.11
CA PHE A 74 -8.17 16.99 1.46
C PHE A 74 -8.27 17.02 -0.07
N PHE A 75 -9.15 16.20 -0.66
CA PHE A 75 -9.37 16.24 -2.11
C PHE A 75 -9.96 17.59 -2.56
N LYS A 76 -10.98 18.10 -1.85
CA LYS A 76 -11.54 19.44 -2.10
C LYS A 76 -10.49 20.54 -1.91
N GLN A 77 -9.63 20.40 -0.90
CA GLN A 77 -8.51 21.30 -0.69
C GLN A 77 -7.54 21.29 -1.89
N LEU A 78 -7.18 20.12 -2.42
CA LEU A 78 -6.35 20.04 -3.63
C LEU A 78 -7.01 20.70 -4.84
N GLN A 79 -8.33 20.52 -5.03
CA GLN A 79 -9.06 21.19 -6.10
C GLN A 79 -8.99 22.72 -5.96
N SER A 80 -9.13 23.25 -4.74
CA SER A 80 -9.00 24.69 -4.51
C SER A 80 -7.60 25.22 -4.84
N TYR A 81 -6.54 24.49 -4.50
CA TYR A 81 -5.18 24.87 -4.90
C TYR A 81 -4.96 24.80 -6.41
N VAL A 82 -5.50 23.78 -7.08
CA VAL A 82 -5.43 23.70 -8.55
C VAL A 82 -6.10 24.91 -9.20
N GLU A 83 -7.25 25.35 -8.68
CA GLU A 83 -7.92 26.55 -9.19
C GLU A 83 -7.15 27.84 -8.88
N GLU A 84 -6.56 27.96 -7.69
CA GLU A 84 -5.71 29.10 -7.31
C GLU A 84 -4.48 29.22 -8.23
N PHE A 85 -3.84 28.09 -8.56
CA PHE A 85 -2.65 28.04 -9.39
C PHE A 85 -2.96 27.83 -10.89
N ARG A 86 -4.22 27.92 -11.32
CA ARG A 86 -4.67 27.58 -12.69
C ARG A 86 -3.85 28.21 -13.82
N SER A 87 -3.33 29.42 -13.61
CA SER A 87 -2.47 30.13 -14.58
C SER A 87 -1.09 29.52 -14.78
N TRP A 88 -0.68 28.59 -13.92
CA TRP A 88 0.58 27.89 -13.95
C TRP A 88 0.39 26.45 -14.42
N PRO A 89 1.39 25.82 -15.07
CA PRO A 89 1.30 24.44 -15.52
C PRO A 89 1.35 23.42 -14.36
N LEU A 90 1.95 23.82 -13.25
CA LEU A 90 2.19 23.01 -12.06
C LEU A 90 2.41 23.91 -10.85
N PHE A 91 2.30 23.33 -9.65
CA PHE A 91 2.74 23.96 -8.41
C PHE A 91 3.45 22.94 -7.51
N LYS A 92 4.13 23.41 -6.47
CA LYS A 92 4.78 22.55 -5.46
C LYS A 92 4.18 22.72 -4.08
N LEU A 93 4.30 21.68 -3.28
CA LEU A 93 4.14 21.71 -1.83
C LEU A 93 5.29 20.93 -1.18
N TRP A 94 5.59 21.23 0.07
CA TRP A 94 6.61 20.53 0.85
C TRP A 94 5.97 19.61 1.88
N MET A 95 6.29 18.33 1.81
CA MET A 95 5.95 17.34 2.84
C MET A 95 7.18 17.10 3.69
N GLY A 96 7.33 17.92 4.72
CA GLY A 96 8.55 17.98 5.50
C GLY A 96 9.77 18.28 4.60
N PRO A 97 10.78 17.40 4.54
CA PRO A 97 11.95 17.58 3.67
C PRO A 97 11.70 17.17 2.21
N LEU A 98 10.56 16.57 1.88
CA LEU A 98 10.25 16.05 0.55
C LEU A 98 9.42 17.06 -0.26
N PRO A 99 9.94 17.61 -1.37
CA PRO A 99 9.11 18.41 -2.27
C PRO A 99 8.19 17.51 -3.09
N VAL A 100 6.93 17.89 -3.20
CA VAL A 100 5.90 17.24 -4.01
C VAL A 100 5.46 18.24 -5.07
N VAL A 101 5.59 17.86 -6.34
CA VAL A 101 5.15 18.68 -7.48
C VAL A 101 3.82 18.13 -7.98
N ILE A 102 2.82 18.99 -8.03
CA ILE A 102 1.47 18.66 -8.49
C ILE A 102 1.33 19.09 -9.94
N LEU A 103 1.07 18.12 -10.81
CA LEU A 103 0.85 18.30 -12.25
C LEU A 103 -0.64 18.13 -12.54
N TYR A 104 -1.24 19.10 -13.21
CA TYR A 104 -2.67 19.11 -13.53
C TYR A 104 -2.98 19.62 -14.93
N HIS A 105 -1.98 20.13 -15.66
CA HIS A 105 -2.10 20.41 -17.09
C HIS A 105 -1.71 19.19 -17.92
N PRO A 106 -2.49 18.81 -18.94
CA PRO A 106 -2.23 17.64 -19.79
C PRO A 106 -0.80 17.58 -20.32
N ASP A 107 -0.30 18.69 -20.87
CA ASP A 107 1.05 18.77 -21.45
C ASP A 107 2.16 18.44 -20.43
N SER A 108 1.96 18.84 -19.17
CA SER A 108 2.93 18.56 -18.09
C SER A 108 2.83 17.12 -17.60
N VAL A 109 1.62 16.58 -17.54
CA VAL A 109 1.35 15.20 -17.13
C VAL A 109 1.89 14.20 -18.16
N GLU A 110 1.72 14.49 -19.46
CA GLU A 110 2.17 13.64 -20.56
C GLU A 110 3.68 13.39 -20.52
N VAL A 111 4.48 14.41 -20.23
CA VAL A 111 5.95 14.30 -20.15
C VAL A 111 6.39 13.26 -19.13
N ILE A 112 5.68 13.15 -18.00
CA ILE A 112 6.00 12.17 -16.96
C ILE A 112 5.41 10.81 -17.29
N LEU A 113 4.13 10.73 -17.68
CA LEU A 113 3.45 9.45 -17.90
C LEU A 113 3.91 8.71 -19.16
N SER A 114 4.41 9.42 -20.18
CA SER A 114 4.99 8.81 -21.39
C SER A 114 6.45 8.39 -21.22
N SER A 115 7.10 8.77 -20.10
CA SER A 115 8.51 8.51 -19.87
C SER A 115 8.77 7.05 -19.48
N SER A 116 9.64 6.37 -20.23
CA SER A 116 10.17 5.05 -19.87
C SER A 116 11.30 5.11 -18.83
N LYS A 117 11.77 6.31 -18.48
CA LYS A 117 12.84 6.54 -17.48
C LYS A 117 12.27 6.78 -16.08
N HIS A 118 11.18 7.54 -15.97
CA HIS A 118 10.60 7.95 -14.68
C HIS A 118 9.46 7.01 -14.27
N ILE A 119 9.76 5.72 -14.14
CA ILE A 119 8.78 4.68 -13.80
C ILE A 119 8.71 4.34 -12.31
N GLU A 120 9.62 4.91 -11.51
CA GLU A 120 9.69 4.65 -10.07
C GLU A 120 8.60 5.41 -9.31
N LYS A 121 7.97 4.73 -8.34
CA LYS A 121 6.99 5.35 -7.47
C LYS A 121 7.64 6.30 -6.48
N SER A 122 6.85 7.27 -6.01
CA SER A 122 7.33 8.24 -5.02
C SER A 122 7.67 7.57 -3.69
N TYR A 123 8.49 8.25 -2.87
CA TYR A 123 8.81 7.81 -1.51
C TYR A 123 7.57 7.52 -0.65
N LEU A 124 6.43 8.15 -0.93
CA LEU A 124 5.18 7.95 -0.19
C LEU A 124 4.65 6.51 -0.31
N TYR A 125 5.02 5.77 -1.35
CA TYR A 125 4.68 4.34 -1.49
C TYR A 125 5.45 3.46 -0.49
N LYS A 126 6.52 3.96 0.14
CA LYS A 126 7.22 3.23 1.21
C LYS A 126 6.28 2.87 2.36
N PHE A 127 5.28 3.71 2.64
CA PHE A 127 4.32 3.46 3.73
C PHE A 127 3.32 2.33 3.43
N LEU A 128 3.23 1.89 2.16
CA LEU A 128 2.45 0.72 1.77
C LEU A 128 3.27 -0.58 1.85
N GLN A 129 4.61 -0.50 1.82
CA GLN A 129 5.49 -1.68 1.81
C GLN A 129 5.35 -2.60 3.02
N PRO A 130 5.05 -2.14 4.26
CA PRO A 130 4.79 -3.06 5.36
C PRO A 130 3.63 -4.01 5.07
N TRP A 131 2.61 -3.53 4.35
CA TRP A 131 1.46 -4.32 3.93
C TRP A 131 1.73 -5.08 2.64
N LEU A 132 1.99 -4.38 1.53
CA LEU A 132 2.03 -4.95 0.18
C LEU A 132 3.41 -5.51 -0.20
N GLY A 133 4.41 -5.32 0.65
CA GLY A 133 5.81 -5.58 0.36
C GLY A 133 6.28 -4.85 -0.90
N THR A 134 7.02 -5.56 -1.75
CA THR A 134 7.54 -5.08 -3.03
C THR A 134 6.86 -5.80 -4.21
N GLY A 135 5.53 -5.89 -4.18
CA GLY A 135 4.71 -6.45 -5.26
C GLY A 135 4.61 -5.51 -6.47
N LEU A 136 3.69 -5.79 -7.40
CA LEU A 136 3.54 -5.04 -8.65
C LEU A 136 3.36 -3.51 -8.48
N LEU A 137 2.71 -3.07 -7.41
CA LEU A 137 2.44 -1.65 -7.17
C LEU A 137 3.67 -0.87 -6.69
N THR A 138 4.47 -1.47 -5.79
CA THR A 138 5.52 -0.80 -5.02
C THR A 138 6.93 -1.15 -5.49
N SER A 139 7.09 -2.21 -6.30
CA SER A 139 8.38 -2.59 -6.89
C SER A 139 8.84 -1.63 -7.99
N THR A 140 10.13 -1.70 -8.30
CA THR A 140 10.79 -0.89 -9.33
C THR A 140 11.74 -1.76 -10.16
N GLY A 141 12.28 -1.20 -11.24
CA GLY A 141 13.33 -1.83 -12.06
C GLY A 141 12.92 -3.19 -12.66
N ASP A 142 13.85 -4.13 -12.65
CA ASP A 142 13.67 -5.44 -13.28
C ASP A 142 12.68 -6.32 -12.54
N LYS A 143 12.59 -6.22 -11.20
CA LYS A 143 11.56 -6.93 -10.43
C LYS A 143 10.17 -6.55 -10.94
N TRP A 144 9.88 -5.26 -11.04
CA TRP A 144 8.59 -4.78 -11.56
C TRP A 144 8.30 -5.27 -12.97
N ARG A 145 9.28 -5.20 -13.89
CA ARG A 145 9.12 -5.66 -15.27
C ARG A 145 8.79 -7.14 -15.35
N SER A 146 9.52 -7.96 -14.60
CA SER A 146 9.31 -9.41 -14.55
C SER A 146 7.93 -9.75 -13.98
N ARG A 147 7.54 -9.14 -12.85
CA ARG A 147 6.20 -9.32 -12.25
C ARG A 147 5.09 -8.91 -13.21
N ARG A 148 5.22 -7.74 -13.85
CA ARG A 148 4.23 -7.25 -14.81
C ARG A 148 4.08 -8.20 -16.00
N LYS A 149 5.19 -8.68 -16.57
CA LYS A 149 5.19 -9.62 -17.69
C LYS A 149 4.50 -10.94 -17.32
N MET A 150 4.74 -11.44 -16.12
CA MET A 150 4.15 -12.67 -15.60
C MET A 150 2.63 -12.54 -15.35
N ILE A 151 2.19 -11.40 -14.83
CA ILE A 151 0.81 -11.17 -14.38
C ILE A 151 -0.10 -10.69 -15.52
N THR A 152 0.41 -9.90 -16.48
CA THR A 152 -0.42 -9.34 -17.57
C THR A 152 -1.30 -10.36 -18.31
N PRO A 153 -0.82 -11.60 -18.62
CA PRO A 153 -1.65 -12.61 -19.28
C PRO A 153 -2.90 -13.01 -18.50
N THR A 154 -2.93 -12.86 -17.17
CA THR A 154 -4.09 -13.24 -16.34
C THR A 154 -5.28 -12.30 -16.53
N PHE A 155 -5.05 -11.13 -17.12
CA PHE A 155 -6.07 -10.12 -17.45
C PHE A 155 -6.50 -10.16 -18.92
N HIS A 156 -6.14 -11.21 -19.64
CA HIS A 156 -6.57 -11.38 -21.03
C HIS A 156 -8.09 -11.67 -21.10
N PHE A 157 -8.77 -11.10 -22.09
CA PHE A 157 -10.24 -11.17 -22.24
C PHE A 157 -10.82 -12.59 -22.15
N ALA A 158 -10.09 -13.59 -22.63
CA ALA A 158 -10.51 -15.00 -22.55
C ALA A 158 -10.73 -15.48 -21.10
N ILE A 159 -9.92 -15.00 -20.15
CA ILE A 159 -10.04 -15.32 -18.72
C ILE A 159 -11.14 -14.48 -18.09
N LEU A 160 -11.28 -13.21 -18.50
CA LEU A 160 -12.34 -12.32 -17.99
C LEU A 160 -13.74 -12.85 -18.30
N THR A 161 -13.93 -13.54 -19.43
CA THR A 161 -15.21 -14.19 -19.75
C THR A 161 -15.60 -15.24 -18.70
N ASP A 162 -14.63 -15.96 -18.14
CA ASP A 162 -14.89 -16.93 -17.06
C ASP A 162 -15.29 -16.24 -15.75
N PHE A 163 -14.92 -14.98 -15.56
CA PHE A 163 -15.28 -14.18 -14.38
C PHE A 163 -16.69 -13.61 -14.44
N LEU A 164 -17.31 -13.55 -15.62
CA LEU A 164 -18.67 -12.99 -15.77
C LEU A 164 -19.72 -13.72 -14.94
N GLU A 165 -19.59 -15.04 -14.78
CA GLU A 165 -20.51 -15.81 -13.96
C GLU A 165 -20.45 -15.37 -12.49
N VAL A 166 -19.24 -15.21 -11.94
CA VAL A 166 -19.03 -14.72 -10.57
C VAL A 166 -19.52 -13.29 -10.42
N MET A 167 -19.23 -12.41 -11.39
CA MET A 167 -19.72 -11.04 -11.37
C MET A 167 -21.25 -10.97 -11.36
N ASN A 168 -21.93 -11.83 -12.12
CA ASN A 168 -23.39 -11.90 -12.14
C ASN A 168 -23.96 -12.47 -10.85
N GLU A 169 -23.33 -13.49 -10.27
CA GLU A 169 -23.76 -14.07 -8.99
C GLU A 169 -23.65 -13.05 -7.85
N GLN A 170 -22.48 -12.43 -7.69
CA GLN A 170 -22.26 -11.41 -6.66
C GLN A 170 -23.10 -10.15 -6.91
N GLY A 171 -23.30 -9.79 -8.18
CA GLY A 171 -24.22 -8.73 -8.60
C GLY A 171 -25.67 -9.03 -8.23
N GLY A 172 -26.11 -10.27 -8.34
CA GLY A 172 -27.43 -10.72 -7.88
C GLY A 172 -27.63 -10.51 -6.38
N ILE A 173 -26.64 -10.90 -5.56
CA ILE A 173 -26.66 -10.68 -4.11
C ILE A 173 -26.74 -9.19 -3.76
N LEU A 174 -26.01 -8.35 -4.51
CA LEU A 174 -26.08 -6.90 -4.34
C LEU A 174 -27.49 -6.39 -4.68
N LEU A 175 -28.07 -6.82 -5.80
CA LEU A 175 -29.42 -6.43 -6.21
C LEU A 175 -30.47 -6.79 -5.16
N GLU A 176 -30.43 -7.99 -4.58
CA GLU A 176 -31.35 -8.41 -3.52
C GLU A 176 -31.30 -7.50 -2.28
N LYS A 177 -30.15 -6.89 -1.99
CA LYS A 177 -30.02 -5.93 -0.89
C LYS A 177 -30.53 -4.55 -1.27
N LEU A 178 -30.23 -4.10 -2.49
CA LEU A 178 -30.71 -2.82 -3.00
C LEU A 178 -32.23 -2.82 -3.15
N GLU A 179 -32.82 -3.95 -3.55
CA GLU A 179 -34.27 -4.13 -3.65
C GLU A 179 -34.98 -3.86 -2.32
N LYS A 180 -34.35 -4.22 -1.18
CA LYS A 180 -34.88 -3.92 0.16
C LYS A 180 -34.92 -2.42 0.48
N HIS A 181 -34.32 -1.57 -0.34
CA HIS A 181 -34.26 -0.12 -0.16
C HIS A 181 -35.08 0.64 -1.22
N VAL A 182 -35.77 -0.06 -2.12
CA VAL A 182 -36.70 0.55 -3.08
C VAL A 182 -37.85 1.24 -2.34
N ASP A 183 -38.23 2.42 -2.83
CA ASP A 183 -39.27 3.29 -2.24
C ASP A 183 -39.01 3.70 -0.77
N LYS A 184 -37.75 3.61 -0.31
CA LYS A 184 -37.32 4.11 1.00
C LYS A 184 -36.51 5.40 0.87
N GLU A 185 -36.11 5.95 2.02
CA GLU A 185 -35.25 7.11 2.08
C GLU A 185 -33.91 6.88 1.36
N PRO A 186 -33.31 7.92 0.77
CA PRO A 186 -31.97 7.85 0.19
C PRO A 186 -30.96 7.31 1.21
N PHE A 187 -30.08 6.41 0.76
CA PHE A 187 -29.04 5.82 1.58
C PHE A 187 -27.72 5.72 0.79
N ASP A 188 -26.62 5.54 1.50
CA ASP A 188 -25.30 5.39 0.90
C ASP A 188 -25.07 3.94 0.41
N VAL A 189 -24.93 3.78 -0.90
CA VAL A 189 -24.67 2.49 -1.56
C VAL A 189 -23.18 2.12 -1.61
N PHE A 190 -22.28 3.05 -1.28
CA PHE A 190 -20.85 2.90 -1.49
C PHE A 190 -20.28 1.65 -0.79
N LEU A 191 -20.68 1.42 0.45
CA LEU A 191 -20.25 0.24 1.20
C LEU A 191 -20.77 -1.05 0.57
N ASP A 192 -22.03 -1.09 0.13
CA ASP A 192 -22.62 -2.28 -0.48
C ASP A 192 -21.92 -2.66 -1.80
N ILE A 193 -21.61 -1.67 -2.63
CA ILE A 193 -20.83 -1.86 -3.86
C ILE A 193 -19.40 -2.32 -3.51
N THR A 194 -18.79 -1.78 -2.44
CA THR A 194 -17.46 -2.20 -2.00
C THR A 194 -17.39 -3.66 -1.60
N LEU A 195 -18.37 -4.12 -0.85
CA LEU A 195 -18.43 -5.50 -0.40
C LEU A 195 -18.69 -6.45 -1.59
N CYS A 196 -19.52 -6.04 -2.55
CA CYS A 196 -19.71 -6.78 -3.79
C CYS A 196 -18.41 -6.91 -4.61
N ALA A 197 -17.71 -5.80 -4.83
CA ALA A 197 -16.43 -5.81 -5.54
C ALA A 197 -15.37 -6.66 -4.81
N LEU A 198 -15.37 -6.63 -3.48
CA LEU A 198 -14.50 -7.47 -2.67
C LEU A 198 -14.80 -8.96 -2.86
N ASP A 199 -16.07 -9.38 -2.79
CA ASP A 199 -16.43 -10.78 -3.01
C ASP A 199 -16.11 -11.24 -4.44
N ILE A 200 -16.36 -10.40 -5.44
CA ILE A 200 -15.98 -10.68 -6.84
C ILE A 200 -14.48 -10.93 -6.95
N ILE A 201 -13.61 -10.08 -6.39
CA ILE A 201 -12.16 -10.30 -6.52
C ILE A 201 -11.68 -11.51 -5.72
N CYS A 202 -12.22 -11.73 -4.52
CA CYS A 202 -11.85 -12.90 -3.72
C CYS A 202 -12.19 -14.19 -4.47
N GLU A 203 -13.35 -14.23 -5.11
CA GLU A 203 -13.80 -15.41 -5.82
C GLU A 203 -13.10 -15.57 -7.17
N THR A 204 -12.92 -14.50 -7.95
CA THR A 204 -12.28 -14.57 -9.27
C THR A 204 -10.75 -14.73 -9.20
N ALA A 205 -10.07 -13.95 -8.36
CA ALA A 205 -8.62 -13.95 -8.27
C ALA A 205 -8.09 -14.97 -7.26
N MET A 206 -8.75 -15.11 -6.10
CA MET A 206 -8.29 -16.03 -5.05
C MET A 206 -9.00 -17.37 -5.06
N GLY A 207 -10.07 -17.53 -5.83
CA GLY A 207 -10.83 -18.78 -5.91
C GLY A 207 -11.58 -19.10 -4.61
N LYS A 208 -11.93 -18.08 -3.81
CA LYS A 208 -12.65 -18.25 -2.53
C LYS A 208 -13.69 -17.16 -2.34
N ASN A 209 -14.92 -17.56 -2.03
CA ASN A 209 -15.96 -16.64 -1.59
C ASN A 209 -15.77 -16.30 -0.10
N VAL A 210 -15.78 -15.01 0.24
CA VAL A 210 -15.52 -14.49 1.59
C VAL A 210 -16.82 -14.08 2.30
N GLY A 211 -17.92 -13.94 1.56
CA GLY A 211 -19.19 -13.49 2.08
C GLY A 211 -19.11 -12.09 2.70
N ALA A 212 -18.25 -11.21 2.17
CA ALA A 212 -18.09 -9.85 2.64
C ALA A 212 -19.41 -9.07 2.57
N GLN A 213 -20.22 -9.38 1.56
CA GLN A 213 -21.57 -8.88 1.38
C GLN A 213 -22.51 -9.21 2.55
N GLU A 214 -22.42 -10.39 3.16
CA GLU A 214 -23.28 -10.80 4.28
C GLU A 214 -22.72 -10.31 5.63
N ASN A 215 -21.39 -10.26 5.75
CA ASN A 215 -20.70 -9.86 6.97
C ASN A 215 -19.94 -8.52 6.78
N LYS A 216 -20.71 -7.43 6.69
CA LYS A 216 -20.17 -6.07 6.50
C LYS A 216 -19.15 -5.66 7.57
N ASP A 217 -19.30 -6.18 8.79
CA ASP A 217 -18.45 -5.90 9.95
C ASP A 217 -17.29 -6.90 10.14
N SER A 218 -16.96 -7.67 9.10
CA SER A 218 -15.84 -8.59 9.15
C SER A 218 -14.56 -7.88 9.59
N GLU A 219 -13.74 -8.59 10.38
CA GLU A 219 -12.49 -8.03 10.88
C GLU A 219 -11.56 -7.60 9.74
N TYR A 220 -11.58 -8.35 8.63
CA TYR A 220 -10.80 -8.07 7.43
C TYR A 220 -11.20 -6.77 6.74
N VAL A 221 -12.50 -6.56 6.45
CA VAL A 221 -12.99 -5.34 5.79
C VAL A 221 -12.64 -4.10 6.63
N ARG A 222 -12.88 -4.15 7.94
CA ARG A 222 -12.52 -3.04 8.85
C ARG A 222 -11.01 -2.78 8.87
N ALA A 223 -10.20 -3.83 8.82
CA ALA A 223 -8.75 -3.70 8.77
C ALA A 223 -8.27 -3.02 7.48
N ILE A 224 -8.88 -3.31 6.31
CA ILE A 224 -8.55 -2.64 5.03
C ILE A 224 -8.79 -1.13 5.11
N TYR A 225 -10.00 -0.72 5.51
CA TYR A 225 -10.36 0.69 5.59
C TYR A 225 -9.48 1.41 6.61
N ARG A 226 -9.32 0.82 7.80
CA ARG A 226 -8.53 1.43 8.87
C ARG A 226 -7.05 1.54 8.49
N MET A 227 -6.49 0.52 7.84
CA MET A 227 -5.12 0.54 7.33
C MET A 227 -4.94 1.64 6.28
N SER A 228 -5.88 1.76 5.34
CA SER A 228 -5.85 2.79 4.30
C SER A 228 -5.83 4.20 4.90
N ASP A 229 -6.67 4.45 5.90
CA ASP A 229 -6.73 5.71 6.64
C ASP A 229 -5.40 6.03 7.35
N LEU A 230 -4.86 5.05 8.08
CA LEU A 230 -3.60 5.20 8.82
C LEU A 230 -2.44 5.51 7.87
N ILE A 231 -2.39 4.87 6.69
CA ILE A 231 -1.36 5.10 5.69
C ILE A 231 -1.49 6.51 5.08
N GLN A 232 -2.70 6.94 4.71
CA GLN A 232 -2.92 8.29 4.18
C GLN A 232 -2.57 9.37 5.21
N GLN A 233 -2.94 9.17 6.48
CA GLN A 233 -2.57 10.08 7.56
C GLN A 233 -1.06 10.14 7.76
N ARG A 234 -0.37 8.98 7.70
CA ARG A 234 1.08 8.89 7.83
C ARG A 234 1.80 9.57 6.66
N GLN A 235 1.33 9.39 5.43
CA GLN A 235 1.86 10.08 4.24
C GLN A 235 1.81 11.60 4.40
N LYS A 236 0.74 12.12 5.00
CA LYS A 236 0.53 13.55 5.26
C LYS A 236 1.24 14.09 6.51
N SER A 237 1.86 13.22 7.32
CA SER A 237 2.43 13.58 8.63
C SER A 237 3.94 13.28 8.68
N PRO A 238 4.82 14.18 8.22
CA PRO A 238 6.27 13.96 8.20
C PRO A 238 6.89 13.56 9.54
N TRP A 239 6.32 14.02 10.66
CA TRP A 239 6.77 13.64 12.01
C TRP A 239 6.52 12.16 12.35
N LEU A 240 5.66 11.47 11.59
CA LEU A 240 5.39 10.03 11.72
C LEU A 240 6.13 9.18 10.66
N TRP A 241 7.00 9.77 9.85
CA TRP A 241 7.71 9.02 8.80
C TRP A 241 8.80 8.11 9.34
N SER A 242 9.38 8.43 10.50
CA SER A 242 10.31 7.53 11.18
C SER A 242 9.55 6.33 11.74
N ASP A 243 9.96 5.12 11.34
CA ASP A 243 9.34 3.86 11.79
C ASP A 243 9.41 3.70 13.31
N LEU A 244 10.56 4.07 13.91
CA LEU A 244 10.74 4.00 15.37
C LEU A 244 9.76 4.92 16.10
N VAL A 245 9.60 6.15 15.61
CA VAL A 245 8.69 7.13 16.22
C VAL A 245 7.25 6.66 16.04
N TYR A 246 6.89 6.19 14.84
CA TYR A 246 5.54 5.74 14.53
C TYR A 246 5.08 4.60 15.45
N MET A 247 5.95 3.63 15.73
CA MET A 247 5.64 2.49 16.61
C MET A 247 5.35 2.87 18.07
N LEU A 248 5.83 4.04 18.53
CA LEU A 248 5.56 4.54 19.88
C LEU A 248 4.14 5.12 20.00
N PHE A 249 3.58 5.63 18.90
CA PHE A 249 2.24 6.23 18.86
C PHE A 249 1.14 5.17 18.85
N LYS A 250 -0.10 5.58 19.20
CA LYS A 250 -1.27 4.69 19.19
C LYS A 250 -1.55 4.19 17.77
N GLU A 251 -1.40 5.09 16.79
CA GLU A 251 -1.58 4.86 15.36
C GLU A 251 -0.64 3.77 14.84
N GLY A 252 0.62 3.73 15.30
CA GLY A 252 1.55 2.67 14.91
C GLY A 252 1.20 1.31 15.48
N ARG A 253 0.73 1.25 16.74
CA ARG A 253 0.23 -0.02 17.32
C ARG A 253 -1.03 -0.51 16.61
N GLU A 254 -1.90 0.41 16.23
CA GLU A 254 -3.10 0.10 15.47
C GLU A 254 -2.78 -0.36 14.05
N HIS A 255 -1.80 0.26 13.40
CA HIS A 255 -1.25 -0.18 12.12
C HIS A 255 -0.76 -1.63 12.21
N GLU A 256 0.10 -1.95 13.19
CA GLU A 256 0.62 -3.29 13.39
C GLU A 256 -0.48 -4.34 13.65
N LYS A 257 -1.53 -3.98 14.41
CA LYS A 257 -2.67 -4.87 14.63
C LYS A 257 -3.42 -5.17 13.33
N ASN A 258 -3.77 -4.13 12.57
CA ASN A 258 -4.48 -4.29 11.29
C ASN A 258 -3.61 -5.04 10.28
N LEU A 259 -2.30 -4.80 10.26
CA LEU A 259 -1.36 -5.49 9.39
C LEU A 259 -1.40 -7.00 9.61
N LYS A 260 -1.40 -7.45 10.87
CA LYS A 260 -1.50 -8.88 11.21
C LYS A 260 -2.80 -9.50 10.73
N ILE A 261 -3.93 -8.78 10.84
CA ILE A 261 -5.22 -9.27 10.36
C ILE A 261 -5.18 -9.46 8.84
N LEU A 262 -4.64 -8.47 8.11
CA LEU A 262 -4.54 -8.49 6.66
C LEU A 262 -3.64 -9.64 6.18
N HIS A 263 -2.43 -9.77 6.75
CA HIS A 263 -1.50 -10.85 6.40
C HIS A 263 -2.02 -12.23 6.80
N ASN A 264 -2.66 -12.38 7.96
CA ASN A 264 -3.26 -13.66 8.36
C ASN A 264 -4.35 -14.10 7.38
N PHE A 265 -5.15 -13.15 6.89
CA PHE A 265 -6.19 -13.43 5.91
C PHE A 265 -5.59 -13.93 4.59
N THR A 266 -4.62 -13.21 4.03
CA THR A 266 -3.95 -13.64 2.79
C THR A 266 -3.19 -14.95 2.97
N ASP A 267 -2.54 -15.14 4.12
CA ASP A 267 -1.79 -16.37 4.41
C ASP A 267 -2.69 -17.59 4.48
N THR A 268 -3.86 -17.44 5.09
CA THR A 268 -4.88 -18.49 5.17
C THR A 268 -5.35 -18.89 3.77
N ILE A 269 -5.66 -17.91 2.91
CA ILE A 269 -6.08 -18.15 1.53
C ILE A 269 -4.98 -18.85 0.73
N ILE A 270 -3.73 -18.38 0.82
CA ILE A 270 -2.62 -18.98 0.09
C ILE A 270 -2.38 -20.43 0.58
N ALA A 271 -2.42 -20.66 1.89
CA ALA A 271 -2.22 -21.99 2.47
C ALA A 271 -3.31 -22.98 2.05
N GLU A 272 -4.58 -22.56 2.11
CA GLU A 272 -5.71 -23.37 1.64
C GLU A 272 -5.56 -23.74 0.16
N LYS A 273 -5.18 -22.78 -0.69
CA LYS A 273 -5.00 -23.03 -2.13
C LYS A 273 -3.81 -23.94 -2.43
N VAL A 274 -2.71 -23.80 -1.71
CA VAL A 274 -1.58 -24.73 -1.84
C VAL A 274 -2.01 -26.15 -1.48
N ALA A 275 -2.76 -26.33 -0.39
CA ALA A 275 -3.28 -27.63 0.03
C ALA A 275 -4.28 -28.23 -0.98
N GLU A 276 -5.17 -27.42 -1.56
CA GLU A 276 -6.09 -27.85 -2.62
C GLU A 276 -5.33 -28.37 -3.87
N LEU A 277 -4.25 -27.70 -4.26
CA LEU A 277 -3.42 -28.11 -5.39
C LEU A 277 -2.64 -29.40 -5.11
N GLU A 278 -2.14 -29.59 -3.90
CA GLU A 278 -1.46 -30.82 -3.48
C GLU A 278 -2.43 -32.01 -3.46
N ASN A 279 -3.61 -31.85 -2.87
CA ASN A 279 -4.65 -32.89 -2.87
C ASN A 279 -5.06 -33.27 -4.30
N THR A 280 -5.25 -32.29 -5.18
CA THR A 280 -5.62 -32.54 -6.58
C THR A 280 -4.53 -33.30 -7.35
N LYS A 281 -3.24 -33.07 -7.03
CA LYS A 281 -2.12 -33.82 -7.61
C LYS A 281 -2.04 -35.24 -7.07
N GLN A 282 -2.27 -35.43 -5.78
CA GLN A 282 -2.29 -36.74 -5.12
C GLN A 282 -3.37 -37.62 -5.74
N THR A 283 -4.61 -37.12 -5.87
CA THR A 283 -5.73 -37.86 -6.48
C THR A 283 -5.47 -38.23 -7.95
N LYS A 284 -4.74 -37.40 -8.69
CA LYS A 284 -4.35 -37.72 -10.08
C LYS A 284 -3.27 -38.79 -10.17
N CYS A 285 -2.28 -38.81 -9.27
CA CYS A 285 -1.28 -39.88 -9.24
C CYS A 285 -1.84 -41.23 -8.76
N ASP A 286 -2.86 -41.22 -7.88
CA ASP A 286 -3.49 -42.46 -7.40
C ASP A 286 -4.47 -43.07 -8.43
N THR A 287 -4.86 -42.30 -9.45
CA THR A 287 -5.82 -42.72 -10.50
C THR A 287 -5.15 -42.85 -11.87
N ASP A 288 -3.90 -43.32 -11.91
CA ASP A 288 -3.23 -43.66 -13.18
C ASP A 288 -3.71 -45.03 -13.68
N GLY A 289 -4.92 -45.00 -14.22
CA GLY A 289 -5.66 -46.17 -14.69
C GLY A 289 -6.96 -45.76 -15.34
N ASN A 290 -6.88 -44.90 -16.36
CA ASN A 290 -7.96 -44.58 -17.29
C ASN A 290 -9.11 -43.72 -16.74
N CYS A 291 -9.04 -42.40 -16.96
CA CYS A 291 -10.23 -41.55 -17.02
C CYS A 291 -9.99 -40.38 -17.98
N GLU A 292 -10.83 -40.34 -19.02
CA GLU A 292 -10.99 -39.28 -19.98
C GLU A 292 -11.19 -37.91 -19.30
N GLU A 293 -10.80 -36.84 -20.01
CA GLU A 293 -11.02 -35.44 -19.65
C GLU A 293 -12.52 -35.13 -19.46
N SER A 294 -13.06 -35.50 -18.30
CA SER A 294 -14.36 -35.04 -17.83
C SER A 294 -14.21 -34.39 -16.46
N GLY A 295 -13.29 -33.43 -16.37
CA GLY A 295 -13.33 -32.40 -15.35
C GLY A 295 -13.86 -31.14 -16.01
N SER A 296 -15.00 -30.62 -15.56
CA SER A 296 -15.44 -29.26 -15.89
C SER A 296 -14.22 -28.33 -15.88
N LYS A 297 -14.05 -27.49 -16.92
CA LYS A 297 -12.96 -26.50 -17.00
C LYS A 297 -12.89 -25.74 -15.68
N LYS A 298 -12.02 -26.18 -14.76
CA LYS A 298 -11.85 -25.53 -13.47
C LYS A 298 -11.24 -24.18 -13.79
N ARG A 299 -11.98 -23.10 -13.53
CA ARG A 299 -11.51 -21.73 -13.77
C ARG A 299 -10.15 -21.59 -13.12
N LYS A 300 -9.12 -21.27 -13.90
CA LYS A 300 -7.80 -21.00 -13.34
C LYS A 300 -7.88 -19.62 -12.71
N ALA A 301 -7.88 -19.58 -11.39
CA ALA A 301 -7.87 -18.31 -10.66
C ALA A 301 -6.49 -17.63 -10.83
N PHE A 302 -6.43 -16.32 -10.57
CA PHE A 302 -5.17 -15.57 -10.59
C PHE A 302 -4.12 -16.21 -9.66
N LEU A 303 -4.52 -16.64 -8.47
CA LEU A 303 -3.65 -17.31 -7.51
C LEU A 303 -3.13 -18.67 -8.04
N ASP A 304 -3.93 -19.43 -8.79
CA ASP A 304 -3.45 -20.67 -9.43
C ASP A 304 -2.35 -20.37 -10.45
N MET A 305 -2.51 -19.28 -11.20
CA MET A 305 -1.52 -18.84 -12.18
C MET A 305 -0.24 -18.42 -11.46
N LEU A 306 -0.32 -17.62 -10.39
CA LEU A 306 0.84 -17.24 -9.57
C LEU A 306 1.57 -18.44 -8.97
N LEU A 307 0.84 -19.44 -8.45
CA LEU A 307 1.43 -20.65 -7.85
C LEU A 307 2.10 -21.56 -8.89
N SER A 308 1.65 -21.49 -10.14
CA SER A 308 2.25 -22.20 -11.27
C SER A 308 3.35 -21.41 -11.99
N ALA A 309 3.46 -20.11 -11.72
CA ALA A 309 4.36 -19.22 -12.43
C ALA A 309 5.82 -19.44 -12.04
N THR A 310 6.69 -19.31 -13.04
CA THR A 310 8.14 -19.31 -12.89
C THR A 310 8.69 -17.96 -13.36
N ASP A 311 9.72 -17.47 -12.69
CA ASP A 311 10.43 -16.25 -13.08
C ASP A 311 11.22 -16.44 -14.40
N ASP A 312 11.89 -15.38 -14.85
CA ASP A 312 12.68 -15.40 -16.09
C ASP A 312 13.90 -16.35 -16.01
N GLU A 313 14.29 -16.80 -14.82
CA GLU A 313 15.35 -17.79 -14.57
C GLU A 313 14.79 -19.23 -14.46
N GLY A 314 13.47 -19.40 -14.52
CA GLY A 314 12.79 -20.69 -14.39
C GLY A 314 12.55 -21.11 -12.94
N ASN A 315 12.84 -20.26 -11.95
CA ASN A 315 12.59 -20.52 -10.55
C ASN A 315 11.13 -20.21 -10.18
N LYS A 316 10.58 -20.98 -9.23
CA LYS A 316 9.25 -20.68 -8.69
C LYS A 316 9.31 -19.45 -7.80
N LEU A 317 8.20 -18.72 -7.77
CA LEU A 317 8.04 -17.61 -6.84
C LEU A 317 8.13 -18.08 -5.39
N SER A 318 8.82 -17.30 -4.56
CA SER A 318 8.82 -17.55 -3.12
C SER A 318 7.43 -17.29 -2.53
N TYR A 319 7.12 -17.91 -1.40
CA TYR A 319 5.86 -17.66 -0.67
C TYR A 319 5.66 -16.17 -0.39
N ARG A 320 6.75 -15.47 -0.01
CA ARG A 320 6.74 -14.02 0.22
C ARG A 320 6.34 -13.27 -1.05
N ASP A 321 6.92 -13.61 -2.19
CA ASP A 321 6.59 -12.92 -3.44
C ASP A 321 5.14 -13.15 -3.87
N ILE A 322 4.60 -14.36 -3.65
CA ILE A 322 3.18 -14.66 -3.92
C ILE A 322 2.30 -13.79 -3.01
N ARG A 323 2.62 -13.71 -1.71
CA ARG A 323 1.90 -12.86 -0.77
C ARG A 323 1.94 -11.39 -1.18
N GLU A 324 3.10 -10.88 -1.59
CA GLU A 324 3.24 -9.47 -2.05
C GLU A 324 2.28 -9.15 -3.21
N GLU A 325 2.11 -10.06 -4.17
CA GLU A 325 1.15 -9.87 -5.26
C GLU A 325 -0.30 -10.03 -4.78
N VAL A 326 -0.59 -11.06 -4.00
CA VAL A 326 -1.94 -11.31 -3.44
C VAL A 326 -2.43 -10.10 -2.63
N ASP A 327 -1.61 -9.59 -1.70
CA ASP A 327 -1.91 -8.39 -0.92
C ASP A 327 -2.16 -7.17 -1.83
N THR A 328 -1.33 -6.99 -2.85
CA THR A 328 -1.46 -5.88 -3.81
C THR A 328 -2.81 -5.94 -4.55
N PHE A 329 -3.20 -7.10 -5.07
CA PHE A 329 -4.46 -7.26 -5.79
C PHE A 329 -5.69 -7.11 -4.89
N MET A 330 -5.61 -7.61 -3.65
CA MET A 330 -6.68 -7.45 -2.66
C MET A 330 -6.85 -6.00 -2.20
N PHE A 331 -5.79 -5.20 -2.24
CA PHE A 331 -5.83 -3.78 -1.88
C PHE A 331 -6.38 -2.90 -3.01
N GLU A 332 -5.91 -3.08 -4.24
CA GLU A 332 -6.22 -2.17 -5.36
C GLU A 332 -7.58 -2.47 -6.01
N VAL A 333 -7.85 -3.74 -6.33
CA VAL A 333 -8.96 -4.10 -7.23
C VAL A 333 -10.35 -3.82 -6.64
N PRO A 334 -10.63 -4.01 -5.35
CA PRO A 334 -11.92 -3.59 -4.79
C PRO A 334 -12.16 -2.08 -4.88
N LYS A 335 -11.12 -1.23 -4.86
CA LYS A 335 -11.30 0.22 -4.71
C LYS A 335 -11.64 0.94 -6.02
N GLU A 336 -11.04 0.52 -7.13
CA GLU A 336 -11.21 1.20 -8.42
C GLU A 336 -12.65 1.13 -8.95
N PRO A 337 -13.29 -0.06 -9.05
CA PRO A 337 -14.66 -0.18 -9.55
C PRO A 337 -15.65 0.48 -8.61
N VAL A 338 -15.44 0.40 -7.30
CA VAL A 338 -16.32 1.03 -6.29
C VAL A 338 -16.31 2.53 -6.44
N SER A 339 -15.14 3.12 -6.65
CA SER A 339 -15.08 4.55 -6.94
C SER A 339 -15.87 4.84 -8.22
N LEU A 340 -15.65 4.08 -9.30
CA LEU A 340 -16.33 4.28 -10.58
C LEU A 340 -17.85 4.14 -10.47
N PHE A 341 -18.35 3.07 -9.85
CA PHE A 341 -19.77 2.78 -9.64
C PHE A 341 -20.44 3.68 -8.59
N GLY A 342 -19.68 4.25 -7.66
CA GLY A 342 -20.22 5.26 -6.75
C GLY A 342 -20.44 6.62 -7.42
N TRP A 343 -19.70 6.90 -8.50
CA TRP A 343 -19.80 8.16 -9.26
C TRP A 343 -20.79 8.11 -10.44
N VAL A 344 -21.10 6.91 -10.96
CA VAL A 344 -22.10 6.67 -12.03
C VAL A 344 -23.45 6.36 -11.39
#